data_AF-I0AJU9-F1
#
_entry.id   AF-I0AJU9-F1
#
_cell.length_a   1.000
_cell.length_b   1.000
_cell.length_c   1.000
_cell.angle_alpha   90.00
_cell.angle_beta   90.00
_cell.angle_gamma   90.00
#
_symmetry.space_group_name_H-M   'P 1'
#
loop_
_entity.id
_entity.type
_entity.pdbx_description
1 polymer ?
#
loop_
_entity_poly.entity_id
_entity_poly.type
_entity_poly.pdbx_seq_one_letter_code
_entity_poly.pdbx_strand_id
1 'polypeptide(L)'
;MSTGQMMLALGAVILLSFLILRFNGTTFTAQEMTMDSKMGILAISVANSYIDVAKKKAFDEVVMDTTKPSITLSDLSSTLGREAGEVYPDFDDFDDYNLPSGEVIIDTTTLINPSKSASPTPFYITSKVYYITSANPNAPAMIKTWNKKLEVKVWTDGLVDTIRMSTVSSMW
;
A
#
# COMPACT_ATOMS: atom_id res chain seq x y z
N MET A 1 3.31 45.78 -46.15
CA MET A 1 2.40 45.15 -45.16
C MET A 1 1.52 46.24 -44.58
N SER A 2 0.19 46.15 -44.73
CA SER A 2 -0.73 47.17 -44.19
C SER A 2 -0.86 47.02 -42.67
N THR A 3 -0.93 48.12 -41.92
CA THR A 3 -1.07 48.16 -40.46
C THR A 3 -2.19 47.26 -39.94
N GLY A 4 -3.29 47.13 -40.69
CA GLY A 4 -4.39 46.21 -40.34
C GLY A 4 -3.99 44.73 -40.38
N GLN A 5 -3.16 44.32 -41.35
CA GLN A 5 -2.64 42.96 -41.44
C GLN A 5 -1.62 42.67 -40.31
N MET A 6 -0.86 43.68 -39.88
CA MET A 6 0.05 43.56 -38.74
C MET A 6 -0.70 43.42 -37.41
N MET A 7 -1.79 44.17 -37.21
CA MET A 7 -2.65 44.01 -36.01
C MET A 7 -3.35 42.65 -35.97
N LEU A 8 -3.84 42.16 -37.10
CA LEU A 8 -4.44 40.82 -37.18
C LEU A 8 -3.40 39.73 -36.88
N ALA A 9 -2.18 39.85 -37.39
CA ALA A 9 -1.09 38.93 -37.09
C ALA A 9 -0.70 38.96 -35.60
N LEU A 10 -0.62 40.14 -34.97
CA LEU A 10 -0.36 40.27 -33.54
C LEU A 10 -1.48 39.65 -32.69
N GLY A 11 -2.74 39.88 -33.05
CA GLY A 11 -3.89 39.25 -32.37
C GLY A 11 -3.86 37.72 -32.48
N ALA A 12 -3.51 37.18 -33.65
CA ALA A 12 -3.36 35.74 -33.85
C ALA A 12 -2.25 35.13 -32.99
N VAL A 13 -1.10 35.81 -32.84
CA VAL A 13 0.00 35.34 -31.99
C VAL A 13 -0.38 35.35 -30.51
N ILE A 14 -1.14 36.35 -30.05
CA ILE A 14 -1.63 36.41 -28.67
C ILE A 14 -2.62 35.27 -28.39
N LEU A 15 -3.59 35.04 -29.28
CA LEU A 15 -4.53 33.92 -29.15
C LEU A 15 -3.82 32.57 -29.20
N LEU A 16 -2.85 32.41 -30.09
CA LEU A 16 -2.03 31.20 -30.17
C LEU A 16 -1.23 30.99 -28.88
N SER A 17 -0.68 32.05 -28.28
CA SER A 17 0.06 31.96 -27.02
C SER A 17 -0.83 31.49 -25.88
N PHE A 18 -2.05 32.03 -25.76
CA PHE A 18 -3.03 31.55 -24.77
C PHE A 18 -3.42 30.09 -25.00
N LEU A 19 -3.60 29.69 -26.27
CA LEU A 19 -3.90 28.30 -26.61
C LEU A 19 -2.76 27.36 -26.21
N ILE A 20 -1.50 27.73 -26.49
CA ILE A 20 -0.32 26.95 -26.13
C ILE A 20 -0.20 26.81 -24.61
N LEU A 21 -0.37 27.91 -23.86
CA LEU A 21 -0.33 27.87 -22.40
C LEU A 21 -1.43 26.97 -21.83
N ARG A 22 -2.65 27.08 -22.36
CA ARG A 22 -3.77 26.24 -21.94
C ARG A 22 -3.51 24.76 -22.27
N PHE A 23 -3.03 24.47 -23.47
CA PHE A 23 -2.71 23.11 -23.90
C PHE A 23 -1.62 22.50 -23.01
N ASN A 24 -0.51 23.20 -22.81
CA ASN A 24 0.57 22.75 -21.94
C ASN A 24 0.09 22.53 -20.51
N GLY A 25 -0.74 23.42 -19.97
CA GLY A 25 -1.36 23.25 -18.65
C GLY A 25 -2.21 21.97 -18.58
N THR A 26 -3.07 21.73 -19.58
CA THR A 26 -3.88 20.51 -19.63
C THR A 26 -3.05 19.24 -19.79
N THR A 27 -1.97 19.27 -20.59
CA THR A 27 -1.05 18.15 -20.74
C THR A 27 -0.31 17.86 -19.44
N PHE A 28 0.14 18.88 -18.73
CA PHE A 28 0.81 18.74 -17.45
C PHE A 28 -0.10 18.08 -16.39
N THR A 29 -1.33 18.58 -16.24
CA THR A 29 -2.32 17.97 -15.33
C THR A 29 -2.65 16.53 -15.72
N ALA A 30 -2.77 16.23 -17.03
CA ALA A 30 -3.02 14.86 -17.49
C ALA A 30 -1.84 13.92 -17.18
N GLN A 31 -0.60 14.41 -17.29
CA GLN A 31 0.61 13.66 -16.93
C GLN A 31 0.66 13.37 -15.43
N GLU A 32 0.32 14.35 -14.59
CA GLU A 32 0.25 14.18 -13.13
C GLU A 32 -0.79 13.13 -12.74
N MET A 33 -2.01 13.21 -13.30
CA MET A 33 -3.07 12.21 -13.06
C MET A 33 -2.66 10.81 -13.52
N THR A 34 -2.00 10.70 -14.67
CA THR A 34 -1.49 9.42 -15.18
C THR A 34 -0.42 8.84 -14.25
N MET A 35 0.43 9.71 -13.70
CA MET A 35 1.50 9.31 -12.80
C MET A 35 0.96 8.80 -11.47
N ASP A 36 0.02 9.53 -10.86
CA ASP A 36 -0.64 9.13 -9.62
C ASP A 36 -1.37 7.78 -9.79
N SER A 37 -2.06 7.60 -10.92
CA SER A 37 -2.72 6.33 -11.26
C SER A 37 -1.73 5.16 -11.36
N LYS A 38 -0.56 5.36 -12.00
CA LYS A 38 0.48 4.32 -12.11
C LYS A 38 1.05 3.96 -10.75
N MET A 39 1.32 4.95 -9.91
CA MET A 39 1.82 4.74 -8.55
C MET A 39 0.79 4.02 -7.68
N GLY A 40 -0.50 4.36 -7.82
CA GLY A 40 -1.59 3.69 -7.11
C GLY A 40 -1.72 2.21 -7.49
N ILE A 41 -1.65 1.89 -8.79
CA ILE A 41 -1.69 0.49 -9.26
C ILE A 41 -0.51 -0.31 -8.70
N LEU A 42 0.69 0.27 -8.67
CA LEU A 42 1.85 -0.42 -8.09
C LEU A 42 1.74 -0.58 -6.58
N ALA A 43 1.30 0.45 -5.85
CA ALA A 43 1.05 0.32 -4.41
C ALA A 43 0.06 -0.80 -4.09
N ILE A 44 -1.01 -0.95 -4.90
CA ILE A 44 -1.95 -2.06 -4.79
C ILE A 44 -1.25 -3.40 -5.08
N SER A 45 -0.40 -3.47 -6.11
CA SER A 45 0.36 -4.68 -6.43
C SER A 45 1.30 -5.09 -5.29
N VAL A 46 2.00 -4.13 -4.68
CA VAL A 46 2.87 -4.34 -3.53
C VAL A 46 2.05 -4.80 -2.32
N ALA A 47 0.93 -4.13 -2.03
CA ALA A 47 0.04 -4.52 -0.95
C ALA A 47 -0.51 -5.95 -1.13
N ASN A 48 -0.93 -6.31 -2.34
CA ASN A 48 -1.41 -7.66 -2.66
C ASN A 48 -0.30 -8.70 -2.50
N SER A 49 0.90 -8.43 -3.02
CA SER A 49 2.05 -9.33 -2.87
C SER A 49 2.36 -9.56 -1.38
N TYR A 50 2.35 -8.49 -0.58
CA TYR A 50 2.58 -8.58 0.87
C TYR A 50 1.50 -9.41 1.58
N ILE A 51 0.22 -9.16 1.26
CA ILE A 51 -0.91 -9.92 1.79
C ILE A 51 -0.84 -11.40 1.37
N ASP A 52 -0.46 -11.69 0.14
CA ASP A 52 -0.39 -13.05 -0.39
C ASP A 52 0.73 -13.86 0.25
N VAL A 53 1.87 -13.23 0.56
CA VAL A 53 2.93 -13.88 1.33
C VAL A 53 2.43 -14.16 2.75
N ALA A 54 1.82 -13.18 3.41
CA ALA A 54 1.25 -13.37 4.75
C ALA A 54 0.24 -14.53 4.79
N LYS A 55 -0.70 -14.57 3.84
CA LYS A 55 -1.73 -15.64 3.76
C LYS A 55 -1.19 -17.04 3.55
N LYS A 56 0.02 -17.20 3.00
CA LYS A 56 0.65 -18.51 2.79
C LYS A 56 1.30 -19.05 4.06
N LYS A 57 1.51 -18.19 5.06
CA LYS A 57 2.12 -18.57 6.33
C LYS A 57 1.11 -19.28 7.24
N ALA A 58 1.63 -19.92 8.28
CA ALA A 58 0.79 -20.56 9.29
C ALA A 58 -0.13 -19.52 9.93
N PHE A 59 -1.30 -19.93 10.42
CA PHE A 59 -2.17 -19.00 11.14
C PHE A 59 -1.55 -18.52 12.46
N ASP A 60 -0.71 -19.36 13.07
CA ASP A 60 -0.04 -19.18 14.36
C ASP A 60 1.05 -20.27 14.47
N GLU A 61 2.13 -20.05 15.22
CA GLU A 61 3.20 -21.03 15.46
C GLU A 61 2.66 -22.42 15.89
N VAL A 62 1.61 -22.44 16.71
CA VAL A 62 1.03 -23.67 17.26
C VAL A 62 0.36 -24.56 16.21
N VAL A 63 0.10 -24.02 15.02
CA VAL A 63 -0.46 -24.79 13.90
C VAL A 63 0.59 -25.69 13.25
N MET A 64 1.86 -25.31 13.34
CA MET A 64 2.98 -26.11 12.80
C MET A 64 3.52 -27.10 13.84
N ASP A 65 3.08 -27.04 15.09
CA ASP A 65 3.50 -27.94 16.16
C ASP A 65 2.93 -29.36 15.99
N THR A 66 3.77 -30.25 15.45
CA THR A 66 3.44 -31.68 15.28
C THR A 66 3.25 -32.46 16.58
N THR A 67 3.59 -31.88 17.74
CA THR A 67 3.46 -32.54 19.05
C THR A 67 2.07 -32.36 19.66
N LYS A 68 1.27 -31.41 19.17
CA LYS A 68 -0.10 -31.16 19.65
C LYS A 68 -1.14 -31.75 18.69
N PRO A 69 -1.91 -32.78 19.10
CA PRO A 69 -2.90 -33.43 18.23
C PRO A 69 -4.18 -32.62 18.01
N SER A 70 -4.45 -31.62 18.87
CA SER A 70 -5.62 -30.74 18.76
C SER A 70 -5.27 -29.35 19.28
N ILE A 71 -5.60 -28.32 18.51
CA ILE A 71 -5.33 -26.91 18.85
C ILE A 71 -6.61 -26.32 19.44
N THR A 72 -6.49 -25.67 20.59
CA THR A 72 -7.58 -24.94 21.25
C THR A 72 -7.34 -23.44 21.20
N LEU A 73 -8.37 -22.63 21.42
CA LEU A 73 -8.23 -21.16 21.44
C LEU A 73 -7.23 -20.68 22.49
N SER A 74 -7.01 -21.42 23.58
CA SER A 74 -6.01 -21.07 24.60
C SER A 74 -4.58 -21.21 24.11
N ASP A 75 -4.34 -22.09 23.12
CA ASP A 75 -3.01 -22.38 22.59
C ASP A 75 -2.48 -21.26 21.68
N LEU A 76 -3.36 -20.51 21.01
CA LEU A 76 -2.97 -19.42 20.11
C LEU A 76 -2.22 -18.30 20.83
N SER A 77 -1.36 -17.56 20.11
CA SER A 77 -0.60 -16.44 20.67
C SER A 77 -1.51 -15.32 21.22
N SER A 78 -1.27 -14.91 22.47
CA SER A 78 -2.00 -13.80 23.11
C SER A 78 -1.48 -12.43 22.70
N THR A 79 -0.19 -12.37 22.40
CA THR A 79 0.49 -11.16 21.92
C THR A 79 0.77 -11.40 20.46
N LEU A 80 0.17 -10.59 19.59
CA LEU A 80 0.38 -10.69 18.15
C LEU A 80 1.58 -9.85 17.74
N GLY A 81 2.38 -10.35 16.83
CA GLY A 81 3.57 -9.71 16.30
C GLY A 81 4.80 -10.57 16.52
N ARG A 82 5.83 -10.25 15.76
CA ARG A 82 7.01 -11.09 15.63
C ARG A 82 7.68 -11.46 16.95
N GLU A 83 8.32 -12.62 16.96
CA GLU A 83 9.24 -13.02 18.01
C GLU A 83 10.58 -12.27 17.94
N ALA A 84 11.30 -12.32 19.07
CA ALA A 84 12.61 -11.72 19.16
C ALA A 84 13.60 -12.41 18.21
N GLY A 85 14.07 -11.66 17.21
CA GLY A 85 15.07 -12.13 16.24
C GLY A 85 14.51 -12.27 14.82
N GLU A 86 13.21 -12.19 14.65
CA GLU A 86 12.59 -12.20 13.34
C GLU A 86 12.64 -10.83 12.66
N VAL A 87 12.84 -10.83 11.34
CA VAL A 87 12.87 -9.63 10.51
C VAL A 87 12.24 -9.97 9.16
N TYR A 88 11.45 -9.05 8.61
CA TYR A 88 10.96 -9.18 7.25
C TYR A 88 12.13 -9.37 6.26
N PRO A 89 12.11 -10.37 5.36
CA PRO A 89 10.96 -11.16 4.89
C PRO A 89 10.76 -12.54 5.58
N ASP A 90 11.51 -12.84 6.64
CA ASP A 90 11.63 -14.19 7.20
C ASP A 90 10.59 -14.53 8.28
N PHE A 91 9.46 -13.82 8.33
CA PHE A 91 8.31 -14.13 9.19
C PHE A 91 7.78 -15.54 8.91
N ASP A 92 7.49 -16.30 9.96
CA ASP A 92 7.13 -17.70 9.83
C ASP A 92 5.62 -17.97 9.98
N ASP A 93 4.89 -17.06 10.63
CA ASP A 93 3.45 -17.11 10.80
C ASP A 93 2.71 -15.83 10.34
N PHE A 94 1.39 -15.82 10.52
CA PHE A 94 0.51 -14.74 10.05
C PHE A 94 0.48 -13.55 11.02
N ASP A 95 0.71 -13.77 12.32
CA ASP A 95 0.67 -12.70 13.31
C ASP A 95 1.94 -11.87 13.38
N ASP A 96 3.07 -12.37 12.89
CA ASP A 96 4.31 -11.62 12.72
C ASP A 96 4.15 -10.36 11.88
N TYR A 97 3.17 -10.37 10.98
CA TYR A 97 2.77 -9.25 10.15
C TYR A 97 2.11 -8.11 10.96
N ASN A 98 1.97 -8.24 12.28
CA ASN A 98 1.63 -7.15 13.18
C ASN A 98 2.88 -6.32 13.51
N LEU A 99 3.12 -5.26 12.72
CA LEU A 99 4.26 -4.40 12.94
C LEU A 99 4.05 -3.48 14.15
N PRO A 100 5.08 -3.29 14.99
CA PRO A 100 5.02 -2.35 16.09
C PRO A 100 4.84 -0.92 15.57
N SER A 101 4.31 -0.06 16.44
CA SER A 101 3.99 1.32 16.06
C SER A 101 5.25 2.08 15.65
N GLY A 102 5.29 2.55 14.41
CA GLY A 102 6.42 3.30 13.85
C GLY A 102 7.36 2.45 12.98
N GLU A 103 7.19 1.13 12.96
CA GLU A 103 7.94 0.29 12.04
C GLU A 103 7.33 0.29 10.63
N VAL A 104 8.22 0.41 9.66
CA VAL A 104 7.89 0.53 8.24
C VAL A 104 8.85 -0.34 7.45
N ILE A 105 8.28 -1.24 6.66
CA ILE A 105 9.03 -2.03 5.69
C ILE A 105 9.19 -1.17 4.43
N ILE A 106 10.40 -1.15 3.88
CA ILE A 106 10.72 -0.40 2.66
C ILE A 106 10.81 -1.41 1.52
N ASP A 107 9.84 -1.36 0.62
CA ASP A 107 9.88 -2.11 -0.62
C ASP A 107 10.61 -1.27 -1.68
N THR A 108 11.64 -1.85 -2.26
CA THR A 108 12.49 -1.23 -3.28
C THR A 108 11.99 -1.50 -4.70
N THR A 109 10.78 -2.03 -4.89
CA THR A 109 10.14 -2.06 -6.21
C THR A 109 9.96 -0.63 -6.72
N THR A 110 10.80 -0.23 -7.68
CA THR A 110 11.01 1.18 -8.01
C THR A 110 10.14 1.64 -9.18
N LEU A 111 9.44 2.76 -9.02
CA LEU A 111 9.15 3.67 -10.14
C LEU A 111 9.93 4.97 -9.95
N ILE A 112 10.44 5.51 -11.05
CA ILE A 112 11.06 6.83 -11.06
C ILE A 112 9.93 7.85 -11.17
N ASN A 113 9.82 8.74 -10.19
CA ASN A 113 8.91 9.88 -10.27
C ASN A 113 9.58 11.03 -11.02
N PRO A 114 9.19 11.34 -12.28
CA PRO A 114 9.83 12.39 -13.06
C PRO A 114 9.65 13.80 -12.49
N SER A 115 8.71 13.99 -11.55
CA SER A 115 8.41 15.28 -10.91
C SER A 115 9.25 15.55 -9.65
N LYS A 116 9.78 14.50 -8.98
CA LYS A 116 10.41 14.65 -7.64
C LYS A 116 11.83 14.11 -7.48
N SER A 117 12.36 13.23 -8.34
CA SER A 117 13.79 12.90 -8.35
C SER A 117 14.15 11.93 -9.48
N ALA A 118 15.41 11.97 -9.96
CA ALA A 118 16.01 10.93 -10.80
C ALA A 118 16.25 9.60 -10.04
N SER A 119 15.95 9.57 -8.74
CA SER A 119 16.07 8.38 -7.90
C SER A 119 14.77 7.56 -7.88
N PRO A 120 14.90 6.23 -7.78
CA PRO A 120 13.75 5.36 -7.55
C PRO A 120 12.97 5.77 -6.30
N THR A 121 11.64 5.87 -6.41
CA THR A 121 10.77 6.18 -5.26
C THR A 121 10.38 4.86 -4.57
N PRO A 122 10.75 4.63 -3.30
CA PRO A 122 10.41 3.40 -2.59
C PRO A 122 8.95 3.40 -2.15
N PHE A 123 8.40 2.21 -1.91
CA PHE A 123 7.11 2.03 -1.26
C PHE A 123 7.31 1.71 0.23
N TYR A 124 6.53 2.36 1.06
CA TYR A 124 6.53 2.17 2.50
C TYR A 124 5.31 1.34 2.88
N ILE A 125 5.52 0.27 3.65
CA ILE A 125 4.49 -0.67 4.07
C ILE A 125 4.43 -0.68 5.59
N THR A 126 3.23 -0.55 6.15
CA THR A 126 2.97 -0.86 7.55
C THR A 126 1.77 -1.80 7.63
N SER A 127 1.74 -2.66 8.65
CA SER A 127 0.65 -3.62 8.82
C SER A 127 0.31 -3.86 10.27
N LYS A 128 -0.94 -4.22 10.51
CA LYS A 128 -1.46 -4.58 11.83
C LYS A 128 -2.31 -5.82 11.72
N VAL A 129 -2.11 -6.75 12.64
CA VAL A 129 -2.94 -7.96 12.77
C VAL A 129 -3.68 -7.90 14.09
N TYR A 130 -4.95 -8.28 14.06
CA TYR A 130 -5.77 -8.40 15.26
C TYR A 130 -6.81 -9.50 15.11
N TYR A 131 -7.19 -10.11 16.24
CA TYR A 131 -8.30 -11.06 16.27
C TYR A 131 -9.62 -10.37 15.95
N ILE A 132 -10.52 -11.06 15.27
CA ILE A 132 -11.86 -10.59 14.96
C ILE A 132 -12.92 -11.64 15.27
N THR A 133 -14.16 -11.21 15.45
CA THR A 133 -15.31 -12.11 15.58
C THR A 133 -16.10 -12.12 14.28
N SER A 134 -16.74 -13.24 13.95
CA SER A 134 -17.62 -13.33 12.77
C SER A 134 -18.81 -12.35 12.85
N ALA A 135 -19.25 -12.01 14.07
CA ALA A 135 -20.29 -11.03 14.32
C ALA A 135 -19.83 -9.58 14.09
N ASN A 136 -18.53 -9.28 14.28
CA ASN A 136 -17.96 -7.96 14.06
C ASN A 136 -16.52 -8.06 13.48
N PRO A 137 -16.39 -8.12 12.14
CA PRO A 137 -15.08 -8.23 11.47
C PRO A 137 -14.33 -6.90 11.35
N ASN A 138 -14.96 -5.78 11.75
CA ASN A 138 -14.39 -4.44 11.61
C ASN A 138 -13.75 -3.91 12.89
N ALA A 139 -14.03 -4.57 14.03
CA ALA A 139 -13.45 -4.19 15.31
C ALA A 139 -12.52 -5.30 15.83
N PRO A 140 -11.39 -4.94 16.44
CA PRO A 140 -10.53 -5.90 17.11
C PRO A 140 -11.28 -6.56 18.27
N ALA A 141 -11.23 -7.88 18.32
CA ALA A 141 -11.69 -8.68 19.44
C ALA A 141 -10.64 -8.64 20.56
N MET A 142 -11.09 -8.54 21.80
CA MET A 142 -10.22 -8.66 22.98
C MET A 142 -10.01 -10.11 23.42
N ILE A 143 -10.52 -11.06 22.63
CA ILE A 143 -10.44 -12.50 22.88
C ILE A 143 -9.77 -13.17 21.69
N LYS A 144 -9.07 -14.27 21.94
CA LYS A 144 -8.52 -15.14 20.89
C LYS A 144 -9.68 -15.75 20.10
N THR A 145 -9.58 -15.70 18.78
CA THR A 145 -10.57 -16.26 17.86
C THR A 145 -9.88 -16.97 16.71
N TRP A 146 -10.63 -17.81 15.98
CA TRP A 146 -10.13 -18.49 14.79
C TRP A 146 -10.04 -17.58 13.55
N ASN A 147 -10.24 -16.28 13.72
CA ASN A 147 -10.22 -15.31 12.62
C ASN A 147 -9.26 -14.16 13.00
N LYS A 148 -8.19 -14.01 12.23
CA LYS A 148 -7.26 -12.86 12.33
C LYS A 148 -7.50 -11.96 11.11
N LYS A 149 -7.53 -10.65 11.33
CA LYS A 149 -7.60 -9.64 10.26
C LYS A 149 -6.27 -8.93 10.15
N LEU A 150 -5.74 -8.87 8.94
CA LEU A 150 -4.54 -8.12 8.58
C LEU A 150 -4.97 -6.85 7.86
N GLU A 151 -4.55 -5.70 8.38
CA GLU A 151 -4.66 -4.40 7.73
C GLU A 151 -3.29 -3.96 7.25
N VAL A 152 -3.18 -3.60 5.97
CA VAL A 152 -1.94 -3.15 5.34
C VAL A 152 -2.15 -1.75 4.81
N LYS A 153 -1.19 -0.87 5.06
CA LYS A 153 -1.16 0.47 4.48
C LYS A 153 0.12 0.62 3.69
N VAL A 154 -0.02 1.08 2.46
CA VAL A 154 1.10 1.30 1.53
C VAL A 154 1.05 2.74 1.04
N TRP A 155 2.18 3.44 1.14
CA TRP A 155 2.31 4.81 0.64
C TRP A 155 3.68 5.03 0.00
N THR A 156 3.79 6.12 -0.76
CA THR A 156 5.04 6.60 -1.35
C THR A 156 4.98 8.12 -1.45
N ASP A 157 6.12 8.80 -1.58
CA ASP A 157 6.21 10.27 -1.62
C ASP A 157 5.56 10.90 -2.88
N GLY A 158 5.24 10.06 -3.85
CA GLY A 158 4.54 10.40 -5.09
C GLY A 158 3.05 10.10 -5.11
N LEU A 159 2.48 9.46 -4.08
CA LEU A 159 1.05 9.18 -3.96
C LEU A 159 0.34 10.31 -3.22
N VAL A 160 -0.84 10.70 -3.70
CA VAL A 160 -1.69 11.68 -3.00
C VAL A 160 -2.34 11.07 -1.76
N ASP A 161 -2.78 9.81 -1.82
CA ASP A 161 -3.40 9.10 -0.71
C ASP A 161 -2.72 7.75 -0.43
N THR A 162 -2.79 7.33 0.84
CA THR A 162 -2.29 6.04 1.29
C THR A 162 -3.29 4.95 0.92
N ILE A 163 -2.81 3.94 0.20
CA ILE A 163 -3.61 2.75 -0.09
C ILE A 163 -3.77 1.93 1.19
N ARG A 164 -5.01 1.60 1.54
CA ARG A 164 -5.35 0.77 2.69
C ARG A 164 -6.09 -0.47 2.21
N MET A 165 -5.55 -1.64 2.53
CA MET A 165 -6.15 -2.93 2.19
C MET A 165 -6.27 -3.77 3.45
N SER A 166 -7.29 -4.62 3.49
CA SER A 166 -7.45 -5.55 4.61
C SER A 166 -7.87 -6.91 4.12
N THR A 167 -7.43 -7.94 4.82
CA THR A 167 -7.85 -9.31 4.56
C THR A 167 -8.12 -10.04 5.87
N VAL A 168 -8.95 -11.07 5.80
CA VAL A 168 -9.24 -11.96 6.93
C VAL A 168 -8.67 -13.32 6.60
N SER A 169 -7.91 -13.89 7.55
CA SER A 169 -7.48 -15.27 7.55
C SER A 169 -8.28 -16.03 8.60
N SER A 170 -8.86 -17.16 8.20
CA SER A 170 -9.56 -18.10 9.07
C SER A 170 -8.75 -19.40 9.12
N MET A 171 -8.66 -19.99 10.29
CA MET A 171 -8.01 -21.30 10.46
C MET A 171 -8.84 -22.47 9.91
N TRP A 172 -10.16 -22.27 9.73
CA TRP A 172 -11.12 -23.26 9.23
C TRP A 172 -11.88 -22.75 8.01
#